data_AF-A0ABD1Q6I9-F1
#
_entry.id   AF-A0ABD1Q6I9-F1
#
_cell.length_a   1.000
_cell.length_b   1.000
_cell.length_c   1.000
_cell.angle_alpha   90.00
_cell.angle_beta   90.00
_cell.angle_gamma   90.00
#
_symmetry.space_group_name_H-M   'P 1'
#
loop_
_entity.id
_entity.type
_entity.pdbx_description
1 polymer ?
#
loop_
_entity_poly.entity_id
_entity_poly.type
_entity_poly.pdbx_seq_one_letter_code
_entity_poly.pdbx_strand_id
1 'polypeptide(L)'
;MPTPMLVETLVLSLEQRLEEMMGRKIAEAMSNKSSRQQSMVLEENHFLLEVMAVPLPRDFKQPKMEKYNGSSDPVDHLRSFVDLMRLQATPDAIMCRAFPPTLRRKPGTG
;
A
#
# COMPACT_ATOMS: atom_id res chain seq x y z
N MET A 1 45.14 -27.55 -30.24
CA MET A 1 44.47 -26.41 -30.92
C MET A 1 42.98 -26.68 -30.88
N PRO A 2 42.16 -25.85 -30.19
CA PRO A 2 40.71 -26.05 -30.22
C PRO A 2 40.21 -25.87 -31.67
N THR A 3 39.33 -26.76 -32.11
CA THR A 3 38.75 -26.71 -33.45
C THR A 3 37.80 -25.50 -33.58
N PRO A 4 37.80 -24.80 -34.72
CA PRO A 4 36.99 -23.58 -34.92
C PRO A 4 35.49 -23.80 -34.66
N MET A 5 34.99 -25.00 -34.95
CA MET A 5 33.60 -25.39 -34.67
C MET A 5 33.22 -25.38 -33.19
N LEU A 6 34.17 -25.70 -32.29
CA LEU A 6 33.91 -25.65 -30.85
C LEU A 6 33.80 -24.20 -30.37
N VAL A 7 34.58 -23.29 -30.94
CA VAL A 7 34.54 -21.87 -30.57
C VAL A 7 33.23 -21.23 -31.04
N GLU A 8 32.81 -21.50 -32.26
CA GLU A 8 31.51 -21.01 -32.78
C GLU A 8 30.33 -21.56 -31.99
N THR A 9 30.37 -22.83 -31.60
CA THR A 9 29.33 -23.44 -30.74
C THR A 9 29.24 -22.75 -29.39
N LEU A 10 30.37 -22.39 -28.79
CA LEU A 10 30.41 -21.68 -27.52
C LEU A 10 29.89 -20.25 -27.63
N VAL A 11 30.22 -19.55 -28.73
CA VAL A 11 29.73 -18.19 -28.99
C VAL A 11 28.21 -18.20 -29.15
N LEU A 12 27.67 -19.10 -29.98
CA LEU A 12 26.22 -19.23 -30.17
C LEU A 12 25.49 -19.60 -28.86
N SER A 13 26.08 -20.47 -28.04
CA SER A 13 25.53 -20.81 -26.73
C SER A 13 25.56 -19.64 -25.74
N LEU A 14 26.58 -18.79 -25.81
CA LEU A 14 26.67 -17.56 -25.01
C LEU A 14 25.63 -16.53 -25.46
N GLU A 15 25.49 -16.31 -26.76
CA GLU A 15 24.49 -15.38 -27.32
C GLU A 15 23.08 -15.80 -26.95
N GLN A 16 22.74 -17.08 -27.14
CA GLN A 16 21.43 -17.63 -26.77
C GLN A 16 21.15 -17.46 -25.26
N ARG A 17 22.16 -17.68 -24.40
CA ARG A 17 22.01 -17.45 -22.95
C ARG A 17 21.81 -15.98 -22.59
N LEU A 18 22.42 -15.05 -23.32
CA LEU A 18 22.23 -13.62 -23.11
C LEU A 18 20.82 -13.18 -23.52
N GLU A 19 20.31 -13.69 -24.64
CA GLU A 19 18.94 -13.43 -25.11
C GLU A 19 17.90 -13.96 -24.11
N GLU A 20 18.08 -15.19 -23.61
CA GLU A 20 17.21 -15.75 -22.58
C GLU A 20 17.25 -14.95 -21.26
N MET A 21 18.43 -14.46 -20.87
CA MET A 21 18.57 -13.64 -19.66
C MET A 21 17.88 -12.29 -19.82
N MET A 22 18.01 -11.67 -20.99
CA MET A 22 17.36 -10.39 -21.30
C MET A 22 15.84 -10.54 -21.40
N GLY A 23 15.35 -11.58 -22.06
CA GLY A 23 13.92 -11.90 -22.16
C GLY A 23 13.29 -12.10 -20.77
N ARG A 24 13.97 -12.80 -19.86
CA ARG A 24 13.54 -12.96 -18.46
C ARG A 24 13.45 -11.63 -17.72
N LYS A 25 14.46 -10.75 -17.83
CA LYS A 25 14.46 -9.43 -17.20
C LYS A 25 13.33 -8.53 -17.73
N ILE A 26 13.04 -8.57 -19.03
CA ILE A 26 11.93 -7.82 -19.63
C ILE A 26 10.59 -8.36 -19.12
N ALA A 27 10.40 -9.68 -19.07
CA ALA A 27 9.21 -10.31 -18.53
C ALA A 27 9.00 -9.98 -17.04
N GLU A 28 10.06 -9.96 -16.24
CA GLU A 28 10.04 -9.56 -14.83
C GLU A 28 9.66 -8.08 -14.67
N ALA A 29 10.26 -7.18 -15.45
CA ALA A 29 9.94 -5.75 -15.44
C ALA A 29 8.48 -5.47 -15.85
N MET A 30 7.90 -6.29 -16.73
CA MET A 30 6.49 -6.20 -17.12
C MET A 30 5.55 -6.86 -16.10
N SER A 31 5.96 -7.94 -15.44
CA SER A 31 5.20 -8.60 -14.37
C SER A 31 5.12 -7.74 -13.09
N ASN A 32 6.17 -6.96 -12.78
CA ASN A 32 6.21 -6.04 -11.64
C ASN A 32 5.27 -4.82 -11.76
N LYS A 33 4.50 -4.70 -12.85
CA LYS A 33 3.45 -3.68 -13.00
C LYS A 33 2.05 -4.20 -12.72
N SER A 34 1.81 -5.52 -12.78
CA SER A 34 0.47 -6.12 -12.58
C SER A 34 0.23 -6.57 -11.13
N SER A 35 1.29 -6.94 -10.38
CA SER A 35 1.16 -7.25 -8.94
C SER A 35 1.08 -6.02 -8.03
N ARG A 36 1.27 -4.81 -8.57
CA ARG A 36 1.17 -3.58 -7.79
C ARG A 36 -0.25 -3.21 -7.38
N GLN A 37 -1.27 -3.91 -7.86
CA GLN A 37 -2.66 -3.52 -7.59
C GLN A 37 -3.48 -4.54 -6.79
N GLN A 38 -2.98 -5.76 -6.55
CA GLN A 38 -3.80 -6.79 -5.86
C GLN A 38 -3.10 -7.61 -4.78
N SER A 39 -1.80 -7.41 -4.53
CA SER A 39 -1.06 -8.09 -3.44
C SER A 39 -0.23 -7.13 -2.59
N MET A 40 -0.55 -5.84 -2.60
CA MET A 40 0.19 -4.85 -1.82
C MET A 40 -0.15 -4.91 -0.33
N VAL A 41 0.73 -5.58 0.40
CA VAL A 41 1.33 -5.06 1.65
C VAL A 41 0.41 -4.93 2.86
N LEU A 42 -0.09 -6.05 3.40
CA LEU A 42 -0.27 -6.10 4.86
C LEU A 42 1.04 -6.50 5.56
N GLU A 43 1.97 -7.19 4.88
CA GLU A 43 3.20 -7.70 5.52
C GLU A 43 4.31 -6.64 5.74
N GLU A 44 4.37 -5.54 5.00
CA GLU A 44 5.46 -4.54 5.17
C GLU A 44 5.01 -3.21 5.82
N ASN A 45 3.71 -3.02 6.10
CA ASN A 45 3.24 -1.80 6.75
C ASN A 45 3.06 -2.02 8.26
N HIS A 46 4.17 -1.94 8.99
CA HIS A 46 4.22 -2.11 10.44
C HIS A 46 3.17 -1.24 11.17
N PHE A 47 2.98 -0.01 10.72
CA PHE A 47 1.97 0.90 11.27
C PHE A 47 0.54 0.40 11.05
N LEU A 48 0.22 -0.09 9.85
CA LEU A 48 -1.10 -0.67 9.58
C LEU A 48 -1.34 -1.93 10.41
N LEU A 49 -0.34 -2.78 10.56
CA LEU A 49 -0.41 -3.98 11.39
C LEU A 49 -0.69 -3.62 12.86
N GLU A 50 0.04 -2.65 13.41
CA GLU A 50 -0.16 -2.16 14.78
C GLU A 50 -1.58 -1.61 14.98
N VAL A 51 -2.06 -0.80 14.04
CA VAL A 51 -3.41 -0.22 14.07
C VAL A 51 -4.50 -1.27 13.95
N MET A 52 -4.30 -2.32 13.13
CA MET A 52 -5.26 -3.41 12.94
C MET A 52 -5.22 -4.45 14.08
N ALA A 53 -4.08 -4.61 14.76
CA ALA A 53 -3.91 -5.58 15.84
C ALA A 53 -4.75 -5.25 17.08
N VAL A 54 -5.10 -3.98 17.29
CA VAL A 54 -5.96 -3.59 18.42
C VAL A 54 -7.42 -3.96 18.11
N PRO A 55 -8.04 -4.84 18.92
CA PRO A 55 -9.43 -5.23 18.72
C PRO A 55 -10.35 -4.04 18.99
N LEU A 56 -11.42 -3.93 18.20
CA LEU A 56 -12.42 -2.89 18.40
C LEU A 56 -13.25 -3.24 19.65
N PRO A 57 -13.41 -2.32 20.62
CA PRO A 57 -14.28 -2.56 21.77
C PRO A 57 -15.71 -2.89 21.34
N ARG A 58 -16.38 -3.79 22.05
CA ARG A 58 -17.75 -4.25 21.71
C ARG A 58 -18.76 -3.10 21.61
N ASP A 59 -18.62 -2.11 22.49
CA ASP A 59 -19.52 -0.96 22.58
C ASP A 59 -18.99 0.28 21.86
N PHE A 60 -17.99 0.11 20.98
CA PHE A 60 -17.42 1.20 20.20
C PHE A 60 -18.49 1.85 19.33
N LYS A 61 -18.58 3.19 19.40
CA LYS A 61 -19.50 3.98 18.58
C LYS A 61 -18.69 4.82 17.62
N GLN A 62 -19.14 4.88 16.38
CA GLN A 62 -18.53 5.78 15.42
C GLN A 62 -18.66 7.25 15.87
N PRO A 63 -17.62 8.06 15.63
CA PRO A 63 -17.65 9.48 15.95
C PRO A 63 -18.77 10.17 15.17
N LYS A 64 -19.61 10.91 15.90
CA LYS A 64 -20.68 11.72 15.32
C LYS A 64 -20.21 13.17 15.23
N MET A 65 -19.71 13.54 14.06
CA MET A 65 -19.27 14.89 13.75
C MET A 65 -19.49 15.19 12.26
N GLU A 66 -19.52 16.47 11.91
CA GLU A 66 -19.62 16.90 10.53
C GLU A 66 -18.42 16.41 9.72
N LYS A 67 -18.68 15.97 8.48
CA LYS A 67 -17.61 15.47 7.62
C LYS A 67 -16.77 16.61 7.08
N TYR A 68 -15.46 16.49 7.21
CA TYR A 68 -14.51 17.42 6.61
C TYR A 68 -14.59 17.37 5.09
N ASN A 69 -15.06 18.47 4.50
CA ASN A 69 -15.22 18.66 3.06
C ASN A 69 -14.10 19.51 2.44
N GLY A 70 -13.13 19.96 3.24
CA GLY A 70 -12.06 20.87 2.79
C GLY A 70 -12.37 22.36 2.94
N SER A 71 -13.53 22.75 3.48
CA SER A 71 -13.89 24.17 3.62
C SER A 71 -13.60 24.78 4.99
N SER A 72 -13.44 23.96 6.03
CA SER A 72 -13.04 24.40 7.37
C SER A 72 -11.54 24.27 7.58
N ASP A 73 -11.02 24.77 8.70
CA ASP A 73 -9.62 24.55 9.08
C ASP A 73 -9.37 23.04 9.34
N PRO A 74 -8.34 22.42 8.72
CA PRO A 74 -8.03 21.00 8.91
C PRO A 74 -7.55 20.67 10.33
N VAL A 75 -6.86 21.59 11.00
CA VAL A 75 -6.33 21.40 12.36
C VAL A 75 -7.49 21.41 13.37
N ASP A 76 -8.45 22.30 13.20
CA ASP A 76 -9.64 22.36 14.07
C ASP A 76 -10.54 21.13 13.90
N HIS A 77 -10.66 20.59 12.68
CA HIS A 77 -11.34 19.31 12.46
C HIS A 77 -10.63 18.16 13.18
N LEU A 78 -9.29 18.09 13.07
CA LEU A 78 -8.50 17.07 13.74
C LEU A 78 -8.59 17.18 15.27
N ARG A 79 -8.51 18.40 15.83
CA ARG A 79 -8.67 18.64 17.28
C ARG A 79 -10.04 18.19 17.76
N SER A 80 -11.10 18.60 17.07
CA SER A 80 -12.48 18.21 17.40
C SER A 80 -12.65 16.69 17.41
N PHE A 81 -12.07 16.01 16.43
CA PHE A 81 -12.04 14.55 16.38
C PHE A 81 -11.29 13.95 17.57
N VAL A 82 -10.06 14.40 17.84
CA VAL A 82 -9.23 13.87 18.94
C VAL A 82 -9.90 14.08 20.29
N ASP A 83 -10.49 15.25 20.54
CA ASP A 83 -11.22 15.55 21.77
C ASP A 83 -12.43 14.61 21.94
N LEU A 84 -13.21 14.39 20.87
CA LEU A 84 -14.34 13.45 20.88
C LEU A 84 -13.91 12.01 21.19
N MET A 85 -12.79 11.56 20.63
CA MET A 85 -12.28 10.20 20.85
C MET A 85 -11.69 10.02 22.26
N ARG A 86 -11.05 11.05 22.80
CA ARG A 86 -10.53 11.08 24.18
C ARG A 86 -11.65 11.05 25.23
N LEU A 87 -12.76 11.73 24.98
CA LEU A 87 -13.96 11.65 25.85
C LEU A 87 -14.50 10.21 25.96
N GLN A 88 -14.30 9.39 24.93
CA GLN A 88 -14.66 7.97 24.92
C GLN A 88 -13.53 7.06 25.41
N ALA A 89 -12.43 7.62 25.92
CA ALA A 89 -11.22 6.89 26.32
C ALA A 89 -10.73 5.92 25.23
N THR A 90 -10.86 6.33 23.96
CA THR A 90 -10.53 5.45 22.82
C THR A 90 -9.00 5.34 22.65
N PRO A 91 -8.43 4.15 22.43
CA PRO A 91 -7.00 4.01 22.10
C PRO A 91 -6.64 4.63 20.75
N ASP A 92 -5.42 5.15 20.62
CA ASP A 92 -4.93 5.82 19.40
C ASP A 92 -5.08 4.98 18.13
N ALA A 93 -4.78 3.68 18.20
CA ALA A 93 -4.99 2.74 17.09
C ALA A 93 -6.45 2.72 16.62
N ILE A 94 -7.41 2.77 17.54
CA ILE A 94 -8.84 2.82 17.21
C ILE A 94 -9.22 4.21 16.70
N MET A 95 -8.62 5.29 17.21
CA MET A 95 -8.79 6.63 16.65
C MET A 95 -8.36 6.68 15.18
N CYS A 96 -7.20 6.12 14.84
CA CYS A 96 -6.72 6.04 13.45
C CYS A 96 -7.73 5.33 12.53
N ARG A 97 -8.37 4.26 13.00
CA ARG A 97 -9.41 3.53 12.25
C ARG A 97 -10.72 4.29 12.14
N ALA A 98 -11.05 5.10 13.14
CA ALA A 98 -12.29 5.85 13.23
C ALA A 98 -12.26 7.19 12.48
N PHE A 99 -11.08 7.69 12.12
CA PHE A 99 -10.90 8.98 11.46
C PHE A 99 -11.39 9.01 10.00
N PRO A 100 -11.09 8.04 9.11
CA PRO A 100 -11.44 8.13 7.69
C PRO A 100 -12.92 8.38 7.39
N PRO A 101 -13.90 7.80 8.13
CA PRO A 101 -15.32 8.12 7.98
C PRO A 101 -15.69 9.60 8.20
N THR A 102 -14.87 10.35 8.92
CA THR A 102 -15.07 11.79 9.17
C THR A 102 -14.69 12.67 7.99
N LEU A 103 -14.12 12.09 6.92
CA LEU A 103 -13.76 12.82 5.70
C LEU A 103 -14.84 12.66 4.64
N ARG A 104 -15.13 13.74 3.91
CA ARG A 104 -15.99 13.68 2.72
C ARG A 104 -15.17 13.11 1.56
N ARG A 105 -15.65 12.03 0.95
CA ARG A 105 -15.07 11.54 -0.31
C ARG A 105 -15.23 12.61 -1.38
N LYS A 106 -14.15 12.90 -2.12
CA LYS A 106 -14.30 13.63 -3.38
C LYS A 106 -15.11 12.74 -4.34
N PRO A 107 -16.15 13.28 -5.02
CA PRO A 107 -16.81 12.53 -6.08
C PRO A 107 -15.73 12.15 -7.10
N GLY A 108 -15.66 10.86 -7.45
CA GLY A 108 -14.77 10.40 -8.51
C GLY A 108 -15.18 11.10 -9.79
N THR A 109 -14.27 11.88 -10.38
CA THR A 109 -14.42 12.37 -11.75
C THR A 109 -14.31 11.17 -12.67
N GLY A 110 -15.46 10.60 -13.05
CA GLY A 110 -15.57 9.68 -14.18
C GLY A 110 -15.44 10.40 -15.50
#